data_AF-A0A2M7XZT0-F1
#
_entry.id   AF-A0A2M7XZT0-F1
#
_cell.length_a   1.000
_cell.length_b   1.000
_cell.length_c   1.000
_cell.angle_alpha   90.00
_cell.angle_beta   90.00
_cell.angle_gamma   90.00
#
_symmetry.space_group_name_H-M   'P 1'
#
loop_
_entity.id
_entity.type
_entity.pdbx_description
1 polymer ?
#
loop_
_entity_poly.entity_id
_entity_poly.type
_entity_poly.pdbx_seq_one_letter_code
_entity_poly.pdbx_strand_id
1 'polypeptide(L)'
;MGRHASRLLRKARAPVSWRAGVCARAGAVAADRYRLVDPDRWVLSPQWTDESLAYDRASADTHVLSPIARDIIEALRSAERASSAQELVQALAANVEDHDPVALHAAVEAMLLEFVRLGLAERTNP
;
A
#
# COMPACT_ATOMS: atom_id res chain seq x y z
N MET A 1 -45.70 53.01 39.58
CA MET A 1 -44.85 52.28 38.61
C MET A 1 -43.48 52.93 38.61
N GLY A 2 -42.50 52.27 39.23
CA GLY A 2 -41.24 52.86 39.66
C GLY A 2 -40.00 52.31 38.94
N ARG A 3 -39.04 53.23 38.78
CA ARG A 3 -37.60 53.22 38.45
C ARG A 3 -36.79 51.92 38.65
N HIS A 4 -35.79 51.71 37.77
CA HIS A 4 -34.32 51.42 38.00
C HIS A 4 -33.76 50.66 36.77
N ALA A 5 -32.90 51.21 35.91
CA ALA A 5 -31.47 51.53 36.03
C ALA A 5 -30.54 50.31 36.25
N SER A 6 -29.69 49.99 35.25
CA SER A 6 -28.28 49.51 35.34
C SER A 6 -27.90 48.76 34.05
N ARG A 7 -26.98 49.26 33.19
CA ARG A 7 -25.50 49.23 33.23
C ARG A 7 -24.85 47.94 32.67
N LEU A 8 -24.07 48.18 31.59
CA LEU A 8 -22.76 47.60 31.25
C LEU A 8 -22.67 46.16 30.73
N LEU A 9 -22.04 46.01 29.56
CA LEU A 9 -20.78 45.26 29.28
C LEU A 9 -20.73 45.00 27.75
N ARG A 10 -19.90 45.72 26.99
CA ARG A 10 -18.45 45.52 26.74
C ARG A 10 -18.20 44.87 25.36
N LYS A 11 -17.30 45.55 24.64
CA LYS A 11 -16.30 45.06 23.69
C LYS A 11 -16.74 44.64 22.29
N ALA A 12 -16.46 45.58 21.38
CA ALA A 12 -15.92 45.32 20.06
C ALA A 12 -14.79 44.27 20.08
N ARG A 13 -14.77 43.38 19.07
CA ARG A 13 -13.58 43.08 18.27
C ARG A 13 -13.96 42.30 17.01
N ALA A 14 -13.39 42.77 15.91
CA ALA A 14 -13.44 42.24 14.55
C ALA A 14 -12.86 40.80 14.47
N PRO A 15 -13.00 40.12 13.31
CA PRO A 15 -12.77 38.68 13.19
C PRO A 15 -11.30 38.34 13.43
N VAL A 16 -11.08 37.27 14.20
CA VAL A 16 -9.74 36.70 14.35
C VAL A 16 -9.35 36.07 13.02
N SER A 17 -8.42 36.74 12.36
CA SER A 17 -7.57 36.20 11.32
C SER A 17 -6.85 34.96 11.86
N TRP A 18 -7.08 33.82 11.22
CA TRP A 18 -6.23 32.65 11.42
C TRP A 18 -4.86 33.00 10.86
N ARG A 19 -3.91 33.24 11.76
CA ARG A 19 -2.50 33.42 11.42
C ARG A 19 -2.03 32.19 10.65
N ALA A 20 -1.50 32.46 9.46
CA ALA A 20 -0.59 31.56 8.78
C ALA A 20 0.57 31.19 9.74
N GLY A 21 0.79 29.89 9.91
CA GLY A 21 1.93 29.36 10.65
C GLY A 21 1.79 27.87 10.93
N VAL A 22 2.46 27.04 10.10
CA VAL A 22 3.00 25.70 10.43
C VAL A 22 1.91 24.63 10.69
N CYS A 23 1.53 23.71 9.78
CA CYS A 23 2.33 22.71 9.07
C CYS A 23 1.49 22.12 7.92
N ALA A 24 1.15 22.89 6.88
CA ALA A 24 0.53 22.35 5.67
C ALA A 24 1.61 21.85 4.69
N ARG A 25 2.37 20.85 5.15
CA ARG A 25 2.94 19.84 4.28
C ARG A 25 2.51 18.51 4.89
N ALA A 26 1.24 18.17 4.72
CA ALA A 26 0.90 16.76 4.59
C ALA A 26 1.65 16.31 3.32
N GLY A 27 2.94 15.99 3.48
CA GLY A 27 3.67 15.30 2.45
C GLY A 27 2.83 14.06 2.19
N ALA A 28 2.31 13.93 0.97
CA ALA A 28 1.88 12.62 0.52
C ALA A 28 3.10 11.73 0.79
N VAL A 29 2.99 10.85 1.80
CA VAL A 29 4.02 9.84 2.02
C VAL A 29 3.94 9.04 0.74
N ALA A 30 4.92 9.25 -0.12
CA ALA A 30 4.96 8.57 -1.39
C ALA A 30 4.95 7.08 -1.08
N ALA A 31 3.93 6.39 -1.61
CA ALA A 31 3.76 4.98 -1.34
C ALA A 31 5.00 4.24 -1.85
N ASP A 32 5.51 3.33 -1.03
CA ASP A 32 6.59 2.44 -1.45
C ASP A 32 6.21 1.72 -2.74
N ARG A 33 7.18 1.63 -3.65
CA ARG A 33 6.99 0.92 -4.92
C ARG A 33 7.92 -0.28 -4.96
N TYR A 34 7.44 -1.35 -5.57
CA TYR A 34 8.10 -2.65 -5.56
C TYR A 34 8.32 -3.14 -6.99
N ARG A 35 9.51 -3.67 -7.26
CA ARG A 35 9.90 -4.26 -8.55
C ARG A 35 10.58 -5.59 -8.30
N LEU A 36 10.41 -6.58 -9.19
CA LEU A 36 11.20 -7.82 -9.13
C LEU A 36 12.67 -7.51 -9.47
N VAL A 37 13.61 -8.03 -8.69
CA VAL A 37 15.07 -7.81 -8.86
C VAL A 37 15.60 -8.53 -10.10
N ASP A 38 15.03 -9.69 -10.42
CA ASP A 38 15.28 -10.45 -11.64
C ASP A 38 14.00 -11.23 -11.97
N PRO A 39 13.18 -10.76 -12.95
CA PRO A 39 11.92 -11.41 -13.29
C PRO A 39 12.07 -12.87 -13.72
N ASP A 40 13.24 -13.28 -14.21
CA ASP A 40 13.52 -14.62 -14.73
C ASP A 40 14.18 -15.55 -13.70
N ARG A 41 14.50 -15.03 -12.51
CA ARG A 41 15.04 -15.81 -11.39
C ARG A 41 14.09 -16.92 -10.95
N TRP A 42 12.79 -16.67 -11.01
CA TRP A 42 11.74 -17.56 -10.50
C TRP A 42 11.03 -18.28 -11.64
N VAL A 43 11.25 -19.59 -11.74
CA VAL A 43 10.49 -20.46 -12.64
C VAL A 43 9.26 -20.94 -11.88
N LEU A 44 8.10 -20.42 -12.27
CA LEU A 44 6.83 -20.84 -11.71
C LEU A 44 6.37 -22.13 -12.40
N SER A 45 6.04 -23.15 -11.62
CA SER A 45 5.36 -24.33 -12.15
C SER A 45 3.96 -23.93 -12.65
N PRO A 46 3.33 -24.72 -13.53
CA PRO A 46 1.88 -24.68 -13.67
C PRO A 46 1.23 -24.81 -12.29
N GLN A 47 0.11 -24.15 -12.07
CA GLN A 47 -0.63 -24.28 -10.83
C GLN A 47 -1.03 -25.74 -10.63
N TRP A 48 -0.73 -26.29 -9.45
CA TRP A 48 -1.08 -27.66 -9.08
C TRP A 48 -1.93 -27.60 -7.82
N THR A 49 -3.24 -27.85 -7.96
CA THR A 49 -4.25 -27.58 -6.92
C THR A 49 -4.33 -26.08 -6.60
N ASP A 50 -4.43 -25.69 -5.32
CA ASP A 50 -4.49 -24.29 -4.88
C ASP A 50 -3.10 -23.70 -4.61
N GLU A 51 -2.03 -24.39 -4.97
CA GLU A 51 -0.66 -23.93 -4.72
C GLU A 51 0.17 -23.95 -6.01
N SER A 52 1.30 -23.24 -5.97
CA SER A 52 2.27 -23.26 -7.05
C SER A 52 3.67 -23.44 -6.48
N LEU A 53 4.50 -24.20 -7.17
CA LEU A 53 5.91 -24.28 -6.84
C LEU A 53 6.64 -23.18 -7.58
N ALA A 54 7.57 -22.54 -6.90
CA ALA A 54 8.50 -21.62 -7.52
C ALA A 54 9.93 -22.03 -7.23
N TYR A 55 10.67 -22.26 -8.30
CA TYR A 55 12.07 -22.60 -8.23
C TYR A 55 12.91 -21.32 -8.32
N ASP A 56 13.70 -21.05 -7.28
CA ASP A 56 14.68 -19.96 -7.26
C ASP A 56 15.98 -20.42 -7.90
N ARG A 57 16.29 -19.90 -9.09
CA ARG A 57 17.53 -20.25 -9.81
C ARG A 57 18.80 -19.77 -9.13
N ALA A 58 18.73 -18.75 -8.28
CA ALA A 58 19.91 -18.18 -7.62
C ALA A 58 20.35 -19.02 -6.41
N SER A 59 19.40 -19.53 -5.62
CA SER A 59 19.70 -20.37 -4.46
C SER A 59 19.56 -21.87 -4.71
N ALA A 60 18.93 -22.27 -5.82
CA ALA A 60 18.51 -23.64 -6.11
C ALA A 60 17.44 -24.20 -5.15
N ASP A 61 16.71 -23.32 -4.45
CA ASP A 61 15.62 -23.70 -3.57
C ASP A 61 14.28 -23.78 -4.31
N THR A 62 13.34 -24.56 -3.74
CA THR A 62 11.94 -24.60 -4.18
C THR A 62 11.05 -24.06 -3.08
N HIS A 63 10.22 -23.08 -3.41
CA HIS A 63 9.25 -22.47 -2.51
C HIS A 63 7.85 -22.87 -2.91
N VAL A 64 6.99 -23.09 -1.91
CA VAL A 64 5.55 -23.22 -2.11
C VAL A 64 4.95 -21.82 -2.07
N LEU A 65 4.18 -21.48 -3.09
CA LEU A 65 3.44 -20.23 -3.23
C LEU A 65 1.95 -20.48 -3.03
N SER A 66 1.36 -19.67 -2.17
CA SER A 66 -0.10 -19.51 -2.14
C SER A 66 -0.60 -18.84 -3.43
N PRO A 67 -1.91 -18.92 -3.75
CA PRO A 67 -2.47 -18.28 -4.93
C PRO A 67 -2.14 -16.79 -5.00
N ILE A 68 -2.37 -16.07 -3.90
CA ILE A 68 -2.11 -14.63 -3.84
C ILE A 68 -0.63 -14.29 -4.03
N ALA A 69 0.29 -15.10 -3.51
CA ALA A 69 1.73 -14.86 -3.69
C ALA A 69 2.13 -15.04 -5.17
N ARG A 70 1.58 -16.06 -5.83
CA ARG A 70 1.75 -16.27 -7.27
C ARG A 70 1.21 -15.07 -8.05
N ASP A 71 -0.01 -14.65 -7.78
CA ASP A 71 -0.66 -13.58 -8.52
C ASP A 71 0.06 -12.24 -8.36
N ILE A 72 0.61 -11.94 -7.16
CA ILE A 72 1.43 -10.75 -6.94
C ILE A 72 2.71 -10.81 -7.79
N ILE A 73 3.39 -11.97 -7.86
CA ILE A 73 4.59 -12.14 -8.70
C ILE A 73 4.24 -11.94 -10.17
N GLU A 74 3.16 -12.55 -10.65
CA GLU A 74 2.71 -12.42 -12.03
C GLU A 74 2.31 -10.98 -12.37
N ALA A 75 1.61 -10.29 -11.46
CA ALA A 75 1.24 -8.89 -11.62
C ALA A 75 2.47 -7.96 -11.66
N LEU A 76 3.45 -8.17 -10.78
CA LEU A 76 4.71 -7.42 -10.79
C LEU A 76 5.51 -7.67 -12.07
N ARG A 77 5.56 -8.92 -12.55
CA ARG A 77 6.22 -9.29 -13.80
C ARG A 77 5.54 -8.64 -15.00
N SER A 78 4.21 -8.70 -15.07
CA SER A 78 3.42 -8.12 -16.16
C SER A 78 3.44 -6.59 -16.18
N ALA A 79 3.64 -5.94 -15.03
CA ALA A 79 3.70 -4.48 -14.98
C ALA A 79 4.98 -3.93 -15.63
N GLU A 80 6.07 -4.71 -15.71
CA GLU A 80 7.39 -4.31 -16.23
C GLU A 80 7.99 -3.05 -15.56
N ARG A 81 7.40 -2.61 -14.44
CA ARG A 81 7.77 -1.40 -13.70
C ARG A 81 7.52 -1.61 -12.21
N ALA A 82 8.12 -0.73 -11.40
CA ALA A 82 7.81 -0.68 -9.97
C ALA A 82 6.32 -0.35 -9.77
N SER A 83 5.64 -1.10 -8.90
CA SER A 83 4.21 -0.95 -8.60
C SER A 83 3.98 -0.78 -7.12
N SER A 84 2.99 0.02 -6.74
CA SER A 84 2.60 0.16 -5.32
C SER A 84 1.69 -0.98 -4.89
N ALA A 85 1.57 -1.22 -3.58
CA ALA A 85 0.63 -2.20 -3.05
C ALA A 85 -0.81 -1.92 -3.51
N GLN A 86 -1.21 -0.65 -3.55
CA GLN A 86 -2.53 -0.23 -4.03
C GLN A 86 -2.77 -0.56 -5.51
N GLU A 87 -1.77 -0.33 -6.37
CA GLU A 87 -1.86 -0.67 -7.81
C GLU A 87 -2.02 -2.18 -7.99
N LEU A 88 -1.31 -2.99 -7.20
CA LEU A 88 -1.41 -4.44 -7.24
C LEU A 88 -2.75 -4.95 -6.72
N VAL A 89 -3.26 -4.40 -5.62
CA VAL A 89 -4.62 -4.71 -5.12
C VAL A 89 -5.67 -4.43 -6.19
N GLN A 90 -5.55 -3.31 -6.91
CA GLN A 90 -6.49 -3.00 -8.01
C GLN A 90 -6.39 -3.99 -9.17
N ALA A 91 -5.17 -4.44 -9.52
CA ALA A 91 -4.98 -5.44 -10.56
C ALA A 91 -5.52 -6.83 -10.14
N LEU A 92 -5.42 -7.17 -8.86
CA LEU A 92 -5.81 -8.47 -8.31
C LEU A 92 -7.29 -8.54 -7.93
N ALA A 93 -7.93 -7.41 -7.59
CA ALA A 93 -9.32 -7.36 -7.13
C ALA A 93 -10.33 -7.95 -8.13
N ALA A 94 -10.00 -7.98 -9.43
CA ALA A 94 -10.85 -8.60 -10.45
C ALA A 94 -10.85 -10.13 -10.39
N ASN A 95 -9.80 -10.75 -9.82
CA ASN A 95 -9.60 -12.20 -9.78
C ASN A 95 -9.98 -12.81 -8.42
N VAL A 96 -10.25 -11.98 -7.42
CA VAL A 96 -10.49 -12.38 -6.04
C VAL A 96 -11.95 -12.08 -5.70
N GLU A 97 -12.81 -13.09 -5.78
CA GLU A 97 -14.18 -12.98 -5.30
C GLU A 97 -14.20 -12.88 -3.76
N ASP A 98 -14.98 -11.94 -3.23
CA ASP A 98 -15.41 -11.90 -1.83
C ASP A 98 -14.32 -11.68 -0.77
N HIS A 99 -13.22 -10.98 -1.09
CA HIS A 99 -12.26 -10.53 -0.08
C HIS A 99 -12.55 -9.11 0.43
N ASP A 100 -12.47 -8.98 1.77
CA ASP A 100 -12.39 -7.67 2.43
C ASP A 100 -11.21 -6.87 1.83
N PRO A 101 -11.46 -5.72 1.19
CA PRO A 101 -10.42 -4.92 0.56
C PRO A 101 -9.30 -4.52 1.52
N VAL A 102 -9.61 -4.35 2.81
CA VAL A 102 -8.61 -4.01 3.85
C VAL A 102 -7.71 -5.20 4.12
N ALA A 103 -8.29 -6.40 4.25
CA ALA A 103 -7.54 -7.64 4.46
C ALA A 103 -6.66 -7.97 3.24
N LEU A 104 -7.18 -7.78 2.03
CA LEU A 104 -6.43 -7.99 0.79
C LEU A 104 -5.23 -7.03 0.71
N HIS A 105 -5.43 -5.75 1.04
CA HIS A 105 -4.34 -4.78 1.06
C HIS A 105 -3.24 -5.17 2.04
N ALA A 106 -3.61 -5.52 3.29
CA ALA A 106 -2.65 -5.94 4.29
C ALA A 106 -1.89 -7.23 3.89
N ALA A 107 -2.58 -8.18 3.26
CA ALA A 107 -1.95 -9.40 2.74
C ALA A 107 -0.95 -9.10 1.62
N VAL A 108 -1.30 -8.22 0.68
CA VAL A 108 -0.39 -7.79 -0.40
C VAL A 108 0.83 -7.07 0.17
N GLU A 109 0.65 -6.14 1.11
CA GLU A 109 1.78 -5.45 1.76
C GLU A 109 2.72 -6.42 2.49
N ALA A 110 2.16 -7.33 3.29
CA ALA A 110 2.96 -8.33 4.01
C ALA A 110 3.76 -9.21 3.05
N MET A 111 3.15 -9.63 1.94
CA MET A 111 3.83 -10.46 0.94
C MET A 111 4.94 -9.70 0.21
N LEU A 112 4.73 -8.43 -0.13
CA LEU A 112 5.75 -7.59 -0.76
C LEU A 112 6.97 -7.40 0.15
N LEU A 113 6.75 -7.21 1.45
CA LEU A 113 7.84 -7.13 2.42
C LEU A 113 8.60 -8.45 2.55
N GLU A 114 7.89 -9.58 2.50
CA GLU A 114 8.51 -10.90 2.51
C GLU A 114 9.34 -11.14 1.23
N PHE A 115 8.83 -10.72 0.07
CA PHE A 115 9.59 -10.76 -1.18
C PHE A 115 10.85 -9.89 -1.11
N VAL A 116 10.80 -8.73 -0.46
CA VAL A 116 11.99 -7.91 -0.22
C VAL A 116 12.97 -8.63 0.71
N ARG A 117 12.48 -9.24 1.78
CA ARG A 117 13.30 -10.01 2.74
C ARG A 117 14.03 -11.18 2.07
N LEU A 118 13.37 -11.84 1.12
CA LEU A 118 13.92 -12.95 0.33
C LEU A 118 14.78 -12.46 -0.86
N GLY A 119 14.89 -11.15 -1.06
CA GLY A 119 15.64 -10.54 -2.17
C GLY A 119 15.00 -10.78 -3.54
N LEU A 120 13.70 -11.02 -3.59
CA LEU A 120 12.91 -11.25 -4.81
C LEU A 120 12.42 -9.96 -5.42
N ALA A 121 11.98 -9.07 -4.54
CA ALA A 121 11.59 -7.72 -4.89
C ALA A 121 12.56 -6.73 -4.25
N GLU A 122 12.70 -5.58 -4.88
CA GLU A 122 13.32 -4.42 -4.28
C GLU A 122 12.26 -3.36 -4.04
N ARG A 123 12.42 -2.68 -2.92
CA ARG A 123 11.63 -1.51 -2.57
C ARG A 123 12.34 -0.28 -3.13
N THR A 124 11.72 0.37 -4.09
CA THR A 124 12.17 1.65 -4.65
C THR A 124 11.47 2.78 -3.93
N ASN A 125 12.26 3.72 -3.40
CA ASN A 125 11.72 5.03 -3.03
C ASN A 125 11.25 5.73 -4.32
N PRO A 126 10.20 6.58 -4.27
CA PRO A 126 9.79 7.41 -5.40
C PRO A 126 10.94 8.27 -5.97
#